data_AF-A0AAW0KX41-F1
#
_entry.id   AF-A0AAW0KX41-F1
#
_cell.length_a   1.000
_cell.length_b   1.000
_cell.length_c   1.000
_cell.angle_alpha   90.00
_cell.angle_beta   90.00
_cell.angle_gamma   90.00
#
_symmetry.space_group_name_H-M   'P 1'
#
loop_
_entity.id
_entity.type
_entity.pdbx_description
1 polymer ?
#
loop_
_entity_poly.entity_id
_entity_poly.type
_entity_poly.pdbx_seq_one_letter_code
_entity_poly.pdbx_strand_id
1 'polypeptide(L)'
;MATLRNLKIKTGTCKRIVKELHSYEKEVEREAAKTADMKEKGADPYDLKQQAELEESNQKEGTEIEEAKSTIVEVEQLFQTTEA
;
A
#
# COMPACT_ATOMS: atom_id res chain seq x y z
N MET A 1 15.51 31.06 -1.66
CA MET A 1 14.54 30.44 -2.59
C MET A 1 15.04 29.11 -3.20
N ALA A 2 15.61 28.20 -2.40
CA ALA A 2 15.91 26.81 -2.81
C ALA A 2 14.97 25.79 -2.14
N THR A 3 14.41 26.17 -0.99
CA THR A 3 13.54 25.37 -0.15
C THR A 3 12.19 25.05 -0.81
N LEU A 4 11.51 26.05 -1.40
CA LEU A 4 10.18 25.86 -2.02
C LEU A 4 10.19 24.94 -3.27
N ARG A 5 11.27 24.97 -4.06
CA ARG A 5 11.43 24.07 -5.21
C ARG A 5 11.68 22.62 -4.77
N ASN A 6 12.58 22.42 -3.81
CA ASN A 6 12.83 21.10 -3.23
C ASN A 6 11.59 20.53 -2.56
N LEU A 7 10.79 21.39 -1.92
CA LEU A 7 9.52 21.02 -1.31
C LEU A 7 8.53 20.51 -2.35
N LYS A 8 8.28 21.27 -3.43
CA LYS A 8 7.38 20.85 -4.51
C LYS A 8 7.78 19.51 -5.13
N ILE A 9 9.09 19.26 -5.27
CA ILE A 9 9.61 17.98 -5.76
C ILE A 9 9.25 16.85 -4.79
N LYS A 10 9.54 17.02 -3.48
CA LYS A 10 9.27 15.99 -2.47
C LYS A 10 7.78 15.69 -2.31
N THR A 11 6.91 16.71 -2.35
CA THR A 11 5.45 16.50 -2.33
C THR A 11 4.98 15.75 -3.59
N GLY A 12 5.56 16.04 -4.76
CA GLY A 12 5.29 15.30 -5.99
C GLY A 12 5.68 13.82 -5.89
N THR A 13 6.83 13.54 -5.28
CA THR A 13 7.29 12.16 -5.01
C THR A 13 6.35 11.43 -4.05
N CYS A 14 5.94 12.06 -2.94
CA CYS A 14 5.00 11.45 -1.98
C CYS A 14 3.65 11.12 -2.65
N LYS A 15 3.11 12.03 -3.45
CA LYS A 15 1.86 11.78 -4.21
C LYS A 15 1.97 10.63 -5.20
N ARG A 16 3.15 10.41 -5.80
CA ARG A 16 3.39 9.25 -6.68
C ARG A 16 3.43 7.96 -5.87
N ILE A 17 4.17 7.94 -4.77
CA ILE A 17 4.26 6.80 -3.86
C ILE A 17 2.85 6.42 -3.40
N VAL A 18 2.03 7.37 -2.94
CA VAL A 18 0.64 7.09 -2.52
C VAL A 18 -0.19 6.38 -3.59
N LYS A 19 -0.01 6.71 -4.87
CA LYS A 19 -0.72 6.04 -5.97
C LYS A 19 -0.21 4.62 -6.21
N GLU A 20 1.10 4.41 -6.12
CA GLU A 20 1.72 3.10 -6.20
C GLU A 20 1.22 2.21 -5.05
N LEU A 21 1.15 2.76 -3.83
CA LEU A 21 0.58 2.07 -2.67
C LEU A 21 -0.90 1.68 -2.87
N HIS A 22 -1.71 2.58 -3.41
CA HIS A 22 -3.10 2.29 -3.74
C HIS A 22 -3.26 1.16 -4.78
N SER A 23 -2.25 0.98 -5.65
CA SER A 23 -2.23 -0.14 -6.60
C SER A 23 -1.98 -1.46 -5.88
N TYR A 24 -1.03 -1.48 -4.93
CA TYR A 24 -0.72 -2.66 -4.13
C TYR A 24 -1.90 -3.09 -3.24
N GLU A 25 -2.61 -2.16 -2.62
CA GLU A 25 -3.82 -2.47 -1.84
C GLU A 25 -4.89 -3.17 -2.69
N LYS A 26 -5.09 -2.70 -3.92
CA LYS A 26 -6.02 -3.36 -4.86
C LYS A 26 -5.54 -4.73 -5.31
N GLU A 27 -4.25 -5.00 -5.31
CA GLU A 27 -3.72 -6.33 -5.59
C GLU A 27 -3.99 -7.28 -4.42
N VAL A 28 -3.79 -6.82 -3.17
CA VAL A 28 -4.17 -7.56 -1.97
C VAL A 28 -5.66 -7.91 -1.97
N GLU A 29 -6.53 -6.93 -2.24
CA GLU A 29 -7.99 -7.16 -2.31
C GLU A 29 -8.38 -8.17 -3.40
N ARG A 30 -7.72 -8.13 -4.56
CA ARG A 30 -7.97 -9.07 -5.66
C ARG A 30 -7.53 -10.48 -5.32
N GLU A 31 -6.37 -10.66 -4.70
CA GLU A 31 -5.89 -11.98 -4.28
C GLU A 31 -6.78 -12.57 -3.18
N ALA A 32 -7.22 -11.75 -2.21
CA ALA A 32 -8.18 -12.19 -1.19
C ALA A 32 -9.52 -12.62 -1.80
N ALA A 33 -10.05 -11.87 -2.77
CA ALA A 33 -11.27 -12.23 -3.49
C ALA A 33 -11.10 -13.54 -4.29
N LYS A 34 -9.94 -13.74 -4.91
CA LYS A 34 -9.60 -14.97 -5.64
C LYS A 34 -9.48 -16.18 -4.70
N THR A 35 -8.89 -16.01 -3.51
CA THR A 35 -8.86 -17.06 -2.48
C THR A 35 -10.28 -17.46 -2.05
N ALA A 36 -11.17 -16.48 -1.86
CA ALA A 36 -12.57 -16.74 -1.49
C ALA A 36 -13.32 -17.51 -2.60
N ASP A 37 -13.17 -17.10 -3.86
CA ASP A 37 -13.79 -17.74 -5.03
C ASP A 37 -13.25 -19.17 -5.26
N MET A 38 -11.94 -19.40 -5.05
CA MET A 38 -11.35 -20.73 -5.11
C MET A 38 -11.91 -21.67 -4.03
N LYS A 39 -12.12 -21.16 -2.81
CA LYS A 39 -12.75 -21.92 -1.72
C LYS A 39 -14.20 -22.28 -2.06
N GLU A 40 -14.95 -21.34 -2.62
CA GLU A 40 -16.36 -21.57 -3.01
C GLU A 40 -16.48 -22.59 -4.16
N LYS A 41 -15.59 -22.52 -5.15
CA LYS A 41 -15.57 -23.45 -6.29
C LYS A 41 -15.04 -24.85 -5.94
N GLY A 42 -14.63 -25.08 -4.70
CA GLY A 42 -14.09 -26.36 -4.24
C GLY A 42 -12.76 -26.69 -4.93
N ALA A 43 -11.90 -25.69 -5.13
CA ALA A 43 -10.53 -25.90 -5.60
C ALA A 43 -9.80 -26.90 -4.70
N ASP A 44 -8.84 -27.63 -5.27
CA ASP A 44 -8.17 -28.68 -4.51
C ASP A 44 -7.26 -28.10 -3.40
N PRO A 45 -6.96 -28.89 -2.36
CA PRO A 45 -6.17 -28.40 -1.22
C PRO A 45 -4.78 -27.85 -1.57
N TYR A 46 -4.15 -28.32 -2.65
CA TYR A 46 -2.86 -27.83 -3.13
C TYR A 46 -3.01 -26.41 -3.71
N ASP A 47 -4.00 -26.20 -4.59
CA ASP A 47 -4.32 -24.88 -5.15
C ASP A 47 -4.69 -23.87 -4.06
N LEU A 48 -5.48 -24.28 -3.06
CA LEU A 48 -5.84 -23.43 -1.92
C LEU A 48 -4.64 -23.07 -1.05
N LYS A 49 -3.70 -24.00 -0.85
CA LYS A 49 -2.48 -23.74 -0.07
C LYS A 49 -1.55 -22.77 -0.81
N GLN A 50 -1.35 -22.98 -2.11
CA GLN A 50 -0.54 -22.10 -2.94
C GLN A 50 -1.13 -20.68 -2.95
N GLN A 51 -2.44 -20.56 -3.10
CA GLN A 51 -3.13 -19.27 -3.09
C GLN A 51 -3.02 -18.56 -1.72
N ALA A 52 -3.08 -19.30 -0.61
CA ALA A 52 -2.90 -18.73 0.73
C ALA A 52 -1.47 -18.23 1.00
N GLU A 53 -0.44 -18.90 0.46
CA GLU A 53 0.96 -18.45 0.57
C GLU A 53 1.19 -17.12 -0.18
N LEU A 54 0.54 -16.94 -1.33
CA LEU A 54 0.56 -15.68 -2.10
C LEU A 54 -0.19 -14.53 -1.39
N GLU A 55 -1.31 -14.86 -0.73
CA GLU A 55 -2.07 -13.89 0.06
C GLU A 55 -1.26 -13.41 1.28
N GLU A 56 -0.60 -14.32 2.00
CA GLU A 56 0.23 -13.98 3.16
C GLU A 56 1.43 -13.10 2.80
N SER A 57 2.09 -13.36 1.66
CA SER A 57 3.21 -12.52 1.20
C SER A 57 2.76 -11.10 0.88
N ASN A 58 1.64 -10.95 0.16
CA ASN A 58 1.11 -9.64 -0.21
C ASN A 58 0.58 -8.87 1.01
N GLN A 59 0.06 -9.56 2.03
CA GLN A 59 -0.45 -8.92 3.23
C GLN A 59 0.66 -8.39 4.15
N LYS A 60 1.80 -9.08 4.24
CA LYS A 60 2.99 -8.58 4.97
C LYS A 60 3.52 -7.28 4.36
N GLU A 61 3.59 -7.20 3.04
CA GLU A 61 3.98 -5.97 2.35
C GLU A 61 2.95 -4.84 2.56
N GLY A 62 1.65 -5.17 2.65
CA GLY A 62 0.58 -4.21 2.94
C GLY A 62 0.69 -3.51 4.31
N THR A 63 1.15 -4.19 5.34
CA THR A 63 1.34 -3.60 6.68
C THR A 63 2.47 -2.56 6.75
N GLU A 64 3.61 -2.83 6.10
CA GLU A 64 4.73 -1.88 6.03
C GLU A 64 4.33 -0.62 5.21
N ILE A 65 3.42 -0.80 4.27
CA ILE A 65 2.86 0.25 3.44
C ILE A 65 1.92 1.18 4.23
N GLU A 66 1.06 0.66 5.08
CA GLU A 66 0.18 1.45 5.97
C GLU A 66 1.00 2.33 6.93
N GLU A 67 2.06 1.78 7.54
CA GLU A 67 2.97 2.53 8.40
C GLU A 67 3.69 3.66 7.62
N ALA A 68 4.12 3.37 6.39
CA ALA A 68 4.72 4.38 5.51
C ALA A 68 3.73 5.50 5.17
N LYS A 69 2.45 5.19 4.96
CA LYS A 69 1.40 6.20 4.72
C LYS A 69 1.17 7.07 5.95
N SER A 70 1.04 6.48 7.14
CA SER A 70 0.88 7.24 8.39
C SER A 70 2.05 8.21 8.58
N THR A 71 3.27 7.70 8.40
CA THR A 71 4.49 8.52 8.51
C THR A 71 4.51 9.66 7.49
N ILE A 72 4.08 9.43 6.24
CA ILE A 72 4.00 10.49 5.23
C ILE A 72 2.98 11.56 5.62
N VAL A 73 1.80 11.16 6.11
CA VAL A 73 0.76 12.10 6.54
C VAL A 73 1.23 12.91 7.75
N GLU A 74 1.89 12.28 8.71
CA GLU A 74 2.50 12.96 9.87
C GLU A 74 3.56 13.97 9.44
N VAL A 75 4.42 13.61 8.46
CA VAL A 75 5.40 14.54 7.88
C VAL A 75 4.72 15.70 7.14
N GLU A 76 3.60 15.46 6.43
CA GLU A 76 2.82 16.52 5.78
C GLU A 76 2.18 17.47 6.81
N GLN A 77 1.63 16.95 7.91
CA GLN A 77 0.99 17.74 8.96
C GLN A 77 1.99 18.59 9.76
N LEU A 78 3.13 18.00 10.15
CA LEU A 78 4.21 18.73 10.82
C LEU A 78 4.72 19.88 9.96
N PHE A 79 4.78 19.68 8.64
CA PHE A 79 5.20 20.73 7.72
C PHE A 79 4.21 21.90 7.66
N GLN A 80 2.89 21.63 7.63
CA GLN A 80 1.85 22.67 7.67
C GLN A 80 1.91 23.52 8.94
N THR A 81 2.26 22.92 10.08
CA THR A 81 2.42 23.66 11.35
C THR A 81 3.68 24.51 11.45
N THR A 82 4.70 24.24 10.63
CA THR A 82 5.97 25.00 10.63
C THR A 82 5.98 26.25 9.73
N GLU A 83 4.94 26.43 8.91
CA GLU A 83 4.74 27.63 8.08
C GLU A 83 3.81 28.69 8.74
N ALA A 84 3.32 28.43 9.96
CA ALA A 84 2.45 29.33 10.73
C ALA A 84 3.22 30.22 11.71
#